data_AF-A0A5B7ENF7-F1
#
_entry.id   AF-A0A5B7ENF7-F1
#
_cell.length_a   1.000
_cell.length_b   1.000
_cell.length_c   1.000
_cell.angle_alpha   90.00
_cell.angle_beta   90.00
_cell.angle_gamma   90.00
#
_symmetry.space_group_name_H-M   'P 1'
#
loop_
_entity.id
_entity.type
_entity.pdbx_description
1 polymer ?
#
loop_
_entity_poly.entity_id
_entity_poly.type
_entity_poly.pdbx_seq_one_letter_code
_entity_poly.pdbx_strand_id
1 'polypeptide(L)'
;MALDIPVDFFVILFTRIKDMKDHVLNPSNGLPDEMLYGRAGYLYALLLLQKEIGRTAVEDSLVRAVVAAILDSGRSMAQRRKSKMPLMYQWHEKDYLGAAHGTAGILFMLMQAKEHLISEELEELVRPTVDGLATLVFSSGNFPSSLGNVRDRLVQWCHGAPGSVYLFGKAYQVFGNKSYLEEAKRAGECVWDRGILKKGYGICHGTAGNGYSLLYLYQVTHEPKYLYQAAQFGLWCQKYGTHGCRTADRPLSLFEGLAGMLHYLIDLEDPENAHFPAFALESFVSNYK
;
A
#
# COMPACT_ATOMS: atom_id res chain seq x y z
N MET A 1 15.67 24.71 7.67
CA MET A 1 14.61 25.75 7.76
C MET A 1 13.36 25.01 8.16
N ALA A 2 12.99 25.01 9.45
CA ALA A 2 11.70 24.48 9.85
C ALA A 2 10.65 25.46 9.31
N LEU A 3 9.69 24.96 8.52
CA LEU A 3 8.55 25.76 8.12
C LEU A 3 7.75 26.07 9.39
N ASP A 4 7.59 27.34 9.74
CA ASP A 4 6.67 27.78 10.81
C ASP A 4 5.24 27.54 10.32
N ILE A 5 4.76 26.30 10.47
CA ILE A 5 3.38 25.93 10.20
C ILE A 5 2.58 26.28 11.47
N PRO A 6 1.60 27.17 11.41
CA PRO A 6 0.81 27.56 12.58
C PRO A 6 0.12 26.34 13.21
N VAL A 7 0.07 26.27 14.54
CA VAL A 7 -0.64 25.20 15.28
C VAL A 7 -2.10 25.07 14.83
N ASP A 8 -2.75 26.21 14.52
CA ASP A 8 -4.12 26.26 14.01
C ASP A 8 -4.30 25.48 12.69
N PHE A 9 -3.25 25.39 11.85
CA PHE A 9 -3.31 24.61 10.62
C PHE A 9 -3.53 23.12 10.89
N PHE A 10 -2.82 22.57 11.88
CA PHE A 10 -2.95 21.16 12.25
C PHE A 10 -4.31 20.87 12.90
N VAL A 11 -4.78 21.76 13.77
CA VAL A 11 -6.13 21.63 14.38
C VAL A 11 -7.21 21.64 13.29
N ILE A 12 -7.16 22.59 12.35
CA ILE A 12 -8.11 22.68 11.24
C ILE A 12 -8.04 21.44 10.35
N LEU A 13 -6.84 20.94 10.06
CA LEU A 13 -6.66 19.73 9.25
C LEU A 13 -7.27 18.50 9.93
N PHE A 14 -7.04 18.33 11.24
CA PHE A 14 -7.58 17.20 11.99
C PHE A 14 -9.10 17.24 12.09
N THR A 15 -9.67 18.40 12.37
CA THR A 15 -11.13 18.59 12.37
C THR A 15 -11.71 18.26 11.00
N ARG A 16 -11.10 18.78 9.92
CA ARG A 16 -11.55 18.49 8.55
C ARG A 16 -11.50 17.01 8.21
N ILE A 17 -10.45 16.29 8.60
CA ILE A 17 -10.37 14.84 8.41
C ILE A 17 -11.55 14.17 9.12
N LYS A 18 -11.76 14.43 10.42
CA LYS A 18 -12.86 13.81 11.17
C LYS A 18 -14.25 14.14 10.62
N ASP A 19 -14.44 15.35 10.10
CA ASP A 19 -15.71 15.81 9.54
C ASP A 19 -16.06 15.13 8.19
N MET A 20 -15.08 14.50 7.52
CA MET A 20 -15.35 13.71 6.31
C MET A 20 -16.14 12.42 6.59
N LYS A 21 -16.27 12.00 7.86
CA LYS A 21 -16.94 10.74 8.25
C LYS A 21 -18.34 10.59 7.64
N ASP A 22 -19.13 11.65 7.59
CA ASP A 22 -20.51 11.59 7.10
C ASP A 22 -20.54 11.33 5.59
N HIS A 23 -19.57 11.89 4.85
CA HIS A 23 -19.42 11.62 3.43
C HIS A 23 -18.91 10.19 3.17
N VAL A 24 -17.93 9.74 3.96
CA VAL A 24 -17.26 8.43 3.81
C VAL A 24 -18.18 7.26 4.16
N LEU A 25 -18.93 7.39 5.26
CA LEU A 25 -19.78 6.32 5.80
C LEU A 25 -21.16 6.24 5.12
N ASN A 26 -21.56 7.27 4.37
CA ASN A 26 -22.84 7.26 3.67
C ASN A 26 -22.78 6.33 2.43
N PRO A 27 -23.56 5.23 2.42
CA PRO A 27 -23.55 4.27 1.30
C PRO A 27 -24.06 4.85 -0.02
N SER A 28 -24.88 5.91 0.02
CA SER A 28 -25.49 6.53 -1.16
C SER A 28 -24.53 7.41 -1.96
N ASN A 29 -23.36 7.77 -1.39
CA ASN A 29 -22.42 8.67 -2.05
C ASN A 29 -21.57 7.99 -3.14
N GLY A 30 -21.63 6.66 -3.28
CA GLY A 30 -20.88 5.94 -4.31
C GLY A 30 -19.36 6.05 -4.19
N LEU A 31 -18.85 6.44 -3.01
CA LEU A 31 -17.41 6.57 -2.75
C LEU A 31 -16.71 5.21 -2.97
N PRO A 32 -15.58 5.18 -3.72
CA PRO A 32 -14.81 3.95 -3.88
C PRO A 32 -14.13 3.57 -2.56
N ASP A 33 -13.52 2.38 -2.54
CA ASP A 33 -12.83 1.87 -1.34
C ASP A 33 -11.30 1.96 -1.44
N GLU A 34 -10.75 2.30 -2.61
CA GLU A 34 -9.32 2.26 -2.87
C GLU A 34 -8.50 3.39 -2.20
N MET A 35 -7.18 3.38 -2.36
CA MET A 35 -6.28 4.21 -1.56
C MET A 35 -6.28 5.70 -1.92
N LEU A 36 -6.49 6.06 -3.19
CA LEU A 36 -6.25 7.45 -3.63
C LEU A 36 -7.49 8.35 -3.48
N TYR A 37 -8.68 7.79 -3.63
CA TYR A 37 -9.96 8.51 -3.60
C TYR A 37 -11.00 7.86 -2.68
N GLY A 38 -10.66 6.73 -2.05
CA GLY A 38 -11.63 5.89 -1.37
C GLY A 38 -11.46 5.79 0.14
N ARG A 39 -12.28 4.91 0.72
CA ARG A 39 -12.33 4.66 2.16
C ARG A 39 -11.00 4.16 2.74
N ALA A 40 -10.21 3.38 2.01
CA ALA A 40 -8.90 2.94 2.49
C ALA A 40 -7.90 4.11 2.63
N GLY A 41 -7.94 5.09 1.72
CA GLY A 41 -7.16 6.33 1.86
C GLY A 41 -7.58 7.16 3.07
N TYR A 42 -8.88 7.23 3.34
CA TYR A 42 -9.38 7.87 4.55
C TYR A 42 -8.98 7.11 5.83
N LEU A 43 -9.06 5.78 5.81
CA LEU A 43 -8.62 4.92 6.91
C LEU A 43 -7.13 5.13 7.22
N TYR A 44 -6.28 5.22 6.20
CA TYR A 44 -4.87 5.60 6.36
C TYR A 44 -4.72 6.90 7.15
N ALA A 45 -5.47 7.94 6.77
CA ALA A 45 -5.39 9.25 7.44
C ALA A 45 -5.79 9.15 8.91
N LEU A 46 -6.85 8.41 9.24
CA LEU A 46 -7.27 8.19 10.63
C LEU A 46 -6.20 7.47 11.46
N LEU A 47 -5.62 6.39 10.92
CA LEU A 47 -4.57 5.64 11.59
C LEU A 47 -3.28 6.45 11.74
N LEU A 48 -2.94 7.27 10.74
CA LEU A 48 -1.81 8.19 10.81
C LEU A 48 -1.98 9.19 11.97
N LEU A 49 -3.18 9.75 12.15
CA LEU A 49 -3.47 10.63 13.29
C LEU A 49 -3.31 9.91 14.62
N GLN A 50 -3.81 8.67 14.74
CA GLN A 50 -3.63 7.87 15.95
C GLN A 50 -2.16 7.57 16.24
N LYS A 51 -1.35 7.31 15.20
CA LYS A 51 0.09 7.05 15.32
C LYS A 51 0.86 8.29 15.76
N GLU A 52 0.67 9.42 15.09
CA GLU A 52 1.52 10.62 15.26
C GLU A 52 1.12 11.49 16.46
N ILE A 53 -0.16 11.48 16.83
CA ILE A 53 -0.70 12.33 17.92
C ILE A 53 -1.01 11.51 19.17
N GLY A 54 -1.45 10.27 18.97
CA GLY A 54 -1.84 9.34 20.02
C GLY A 54 -3.20 8.70 19.76
N ARG A 55 -3.42 7.51 20.31
CA ARG A 55 -4.58 6.65 20.06
C ARG A 55 -5.93 7.36 20.23
N THR A 56 -6.03 8.31 21.17
CA THR A 56 -7.27 9.04 21.46
C THR A 56 -7.57 10.20 20.49
N ALA A 57 -6.68 10.52 19.55
CA ALA A 57 -6.90 11.59 18.57
C ALA A 57 -8.10 11.31 17.64
N VAL A 58 -8.35 10.03 17.36
CA VAL A 58 -9.49 9.53 16.60
C VAL A 58 -10.20 8.47 17.43
N GLU A 59 -11.54 8.51 17.46
CA GLU A 59 -12.34 7.53 18.16
C GLU A 59 -12.21 6.14 17.48
N ASP A 60 -11.91 5.10 18.26
CA ASP A 60 -11.82 3.71 17.75
C ASP A 60 -13.13 3.26 17.06
N SER A 61 -14.28 3.82 17.48
CA SER A 61 -15.58 3.59 16.84
C SER A 61 -15.65 4.15 15.42
N LEU A 62 -14.99 5.28 15.13
CA LEU A 62 -14.91 5.84 13.78
C LEU A 62 -14.03 4.97 12.89
N VAL A 63 -12.86 4.56 13.37
CA VAL A 63 -11.96 3.65 12.63
C VAL A 63 -12.70 2.35 12.31
N ARG A 64 -13.37 1.77 13.31
CA ARG A 64 -14.18 0.56 13.15
C ARG A 64 -15.32 0.74 12.15
N ALA A 65 -16.02 1.87 12.16
CA ALA A 65 -17.09 2.16 11.21
C ALA A 65 -16.59 2.21 9.76
N VAL A 66 -15.41 2.79 9.52
CA VAL A 66 -14.79 2.83 8.19
C VAL A 66 -14.38 1.43 7.73
N VAL A 67 -13.77 0.62 8.62
CA VAL A 67 -13.43 -0.78 8.34
C VAL A 67 -14.69 -1.58 7.95
N ALA A 68 -15.77 -1.47 8.73
CA ALA A 68 -17.03 -2.14 8.44
C ALA A 68 -17.60 -1.72 7.08
N ALA A 69 -17.59 -0.43 6.75
CA ALA A 69 -18.07 0.07 5.47
C ALA A 69 -17.27 -0.49 4.27
N ILE A 70 -15.95 -0.62 4.40
CA ILE A 70 -15.08 -1.26 3.38
C ILE A 70 -15.45 -2.73 3.21
N LEU A 71 -15.67 -3.47 4.30
CA LEU A 71 -16.03 -4.89 4.24
C LEU A 71 -17.43 -5.09 3.65
N ASP A 72 -18.41 -4.29 4.05
CA ASP A 72 -19.78 -4.32 3.52
C ASP A 72 -19.82 -4.03 2.03
N SER A 73 -19.13 -2.97 1.60
CA SER A 73 -18.97 -2.63 0.18
C SER A 73 -18.33 -3.80 -0.59
N GLY A 74 -17.26 -4.37 -0.05
CA GLY A 74 -16.51 -5.47 -0.65
C GLY A 74 -17.33 -6.75 -0.82
N ARG A 75 -18.06 -7.15 0.24
CA ARG A 75 -18.99 -8.30 0.21
C ARG A 75 -20.11 -8.08 -0.81
N SER A 76 -20.71 -6.90 -0.81
CA SER A 76 -21.80 -6.54 -1.73
C SER A 76 -21.34 -6.55 -3.19
N MET A 77 -20.10 -6.13 -3.46
CA MET A 77 -19.51 -6.19 -4.80
C MET A 77 -19.18 -7.64 -5.20
N ALA A 78 -18.59 -8.43 -4.30
CA ALA A 78 -18.30 -9.84 -4.55
C ALA A 78 -19.56 -10.64 -4.91
N GLN A 79 -20.66 -10.42 -4.18
CA GLN A 79 -21.97 -11.01 -4.48
C GLN A 79 -22.48 -10.58 -5.87
N ARG A 80 -22.45 -9.28 -6.18
CA ARG A 80 -22.85 -8.75 -7.49
C ARG A 80 -22.04 -9.33 -8.65
N ARG A 81 -20.74 -9.58 -8.43
CA ARG A 81 -19.82 -10.17 -9.41
C ARG A 81 -19.83 -11.70 -9.43
N LYS A 82 -20.58 -12.34 -8.51
CA LYS A 82 -20.55 -13.80 -8.28
C LYS A 82 -19.11 -14.31 -8.10
N SER A 83 -18.33 -13.53 -7.35
CA SER A 83 -16.92 -13.81 -7.09
C SER A 83 -16.75 -15.08 -6.25
N LYS A 84 -15.61 -15.75 -6.45
CA LYS A 84 -15.12 -16.77 -5.51
C LYS A 84 -14.42 -16.16 -4.30
N MET A 85 -13.86 -14.95 -4.44
CA MET A 85 -13.27 -14.20 -3.34
C MET A 85 -14.38 -13.53 -2.53
N PRO A 86 -14.36 -13.60 -1.18
CA PRO A 86 -15.37 -12.97 -0.34
C PRO A 86 -15.48 -11.44 -0.49
N LEU A 87 -14.38 -10.78 -0.85
CA LEU A 87 -14.31 -9.35 -1.08
C LEU A 87 -13.90 -9.06 -2.53
N MET A 88 -14.56 -8.08 -3.15
CA MET A 88 -14.16 -7.49 -4.42
C MET A 88 -14.35 -5.98 -4.38
N TYR A 89 -13.54 -5.25 -5.14
CA TYR A 89 -13.62 -3.81 -5.21
C TYR A 89 -13.51 -3.34 -6.65
N GLN A 90 -14.09 -2.17 -6.93
CA GLN A 90 -14.11 -1.59 -8.25
C GLN A 90 -13.80 -0.10 -8.18
N TRP A 91 -13.02 0.38 -9.14
CA TRP A 91 -12.78 1.80 -9.38
C TRP A 91 -12.77 2.05 -10.88
N HIS A 92 -13.50 3.07 -11.35
CA HIS A 92 -13.67 3.37 -12.78
C HIS A 92 -14.02 2.12 -13.63
N GLU A 93 -15.05 1.39 -13.21
CA GLU A 93 -15.59 0.20 -13.89
C GLU A 93 -14.60 -0.97 -14.02
N LYS A 94 -13.47 -0.93 -13.31
CA LYS A 94 -12.43 -1.97 -13.35
C LYS A 94 -12.18 -2.55 -11.97
N ASP A 95 -12.03 -3.86 -11.96
CA ASP A 95 -11.69 -4.63 -10.77
C ASP A 95 -10.16 -4.62 -10.61
N TYR A 96 -9.62 -3.48 -10.20
CA TYR A 96 -8.19 -3.27 -10.00
C TYR A 96 -7.64 -4.16 -8.88
N LEU A 97 -6.40 -4.63 -9.05
CA LEU A 97 -5.77 -5.55 -8.10
C LEU A 97 -4.56 -4.95 -7.37
N GLY A 98 -3.93 -3.90 -7.92
CA GLY A 98 -2.73 -3.28 -7.35
C GLY A 98 -2.96 -2.42 -6.11
N ALA A 99 -1.90 -1.82 -5.56
CA ALA A 99 -1.96 -1.11 -4.28
C ALA A 99 -2.67 0.25 -4.33
N ALA A 100 -2.61 0.97 -5.46
CA ALA A 100 -3.23 2.30 -5.53
C ALA A 100 -4.76 2.22 -5.60
N HIS A 101 -5.27 1.53 -6.62
CA HIS A 101 -6.70 1.54 -6.95
C HIS A 101 -7.42 0.23 -6.66
N GLY A 102 -6.72 -0.76 -6.11
CA GLY A 102 -7.16 -2.16 -6.14
C GLY A 102 -7.18 -2.87 -4.81
N THR A 103 -7.61 -4.13 -4.89
CA THR A 103 -7.83 -4.99 -3.73
C THR A 103 -6.58 -5.17 -2.86
N ALA A 104 -5.37 -5.20 -3.44
CA ALA A 104 -4.14 -5.36 -2.63
C ALA A 104 -3.94 -4.20 -1.65
N GLY A 105 -4.16 -2.95 -2.08
CA GLY A 105 -4.01 -1.79 -1.20
C GLY A 105 -5.08 -1.75 -0.10
N ILE A 106 -6.30 -2.11 -0.46
CA ILE A 106 -7.44 -2.17 0.47
C ILE A 106 -7.19 -3.22 1.56
N LEU A 107 -6.81 -4.45 1.18
CA LEU A 107 -6.53 -5.52 2.13
C LEU A 107 -5.30 -5.22 2.99
N PHE A 108 -4.25 -4.64 2.41
CA PHE A 108 -3.09 -4.17 3.16
C PHE A 108 -3.51 -3.16 4.25
N MET A 109 -4.35 -2.18 3.90
CA MET A 109 -4.84 -1.19 4.85
C MET A 109 -5.77 -1.79 5.92
N LEU A 110 -6.69 -2.69 5.55
CA LEU A 110 -7.51 -3.42 6.52
C LEU A 110 -6.65 -4.20 7.52
N MET A 111 -5.56 -4.83 7.07
CA MET A 111 -4.63 -5.55 7.94
C MET A 111 -3.75 -4.63 8.80
N GLN A 112 -3.48 -3.39 8.38
CA GLN A 112 -2.90 -2.38 9.28
C GLN A 112 -3.90 -1.96 10.36
N ALA A 113 -5.20 -1.97 10.05
CA ALA A 113 -6.28 -1.75 11.01
C ALA A 113 -6.72 -3.02 11.77
N LYS A 114 -5.87 -4.06 11.90
CA LYS A 114 -6.28 -5.37 12.45
C LYS A 114 -6.93 -5.31 13.83
N GLU A 115 -6.56 -4.34 14.67
CA GLU A 115 -7.15 -4.17 16.00
C GLU A 115 -8.65 -3.77 15.95
N HIS A 116 -9.11 -3.29 14.79
CA HIS A 116 -10.50 -2.91 14.53
C HIS A 116 -11.26 -3.94 13.68
N LEU A 117 -10.67 -5.12 13.45
CA LEU A 117 -11.30 -6.26 12.80
C LEU A 117 -11.66 -7.31 13.86
N ILE A 118 -12.84 -7.90 13.75
CA ILE A 118 -13.16 -9.11 14.54
C ILE A 118 -12.58 -10.35 13.85
N SER A 119 -12.38 -11.42 14.61
CA SER A 119 -11.76 -12.66 14.13
C SER A 119 -12.47 -13.21 12.89
N GLU A 120 -13.80 -13.21 12.86
CA GLU A 120 -14.59 -13.71 11.75
C GLU A 120 -14.37 -12.90 10.47
N GLU A 121 -14.29 -11.57 10.56
CA GLU A 121 -14.01 -10.72 9.40
C GLU A 121 -12.60 -10.97 8.83
N LEU A 122 -11.64 -11.18 9.74
CA LEU A 122 -10.26 -11.42 9.37
C LEU A 122 -10.09 -12.82 8.72
N GLU A 123 -10.69 -13.86 9.31
CA GLU A 123 -10.56 -15.26 8.89
C GLU A 123 -11.45 -15.63 7.70
N GLU A 124 -12.66 -15.08 7.61
CA GLU A 124 -13.66 -15.50 6.61
C GLU A 124 -13.72 -14.56 5.41
N LEU A 125 -13.21 -13.32 5.54
CA LEU A 125 -13.29 -12.33 4.46
C LEU A 125 -11.91 -11.89 3.97
N VAL A 126 -11.07 -11.39 4.88
CA VAL A 126 -9.76 -10.83 4.52
C VAL A 126 -8.82 -11.95 4.06
N ARG A 127 -8.57 -12.98 4.88
CA ARG A 127 -7.65 -14.07 4.56
C ARG A 127 -8.00 -14.79 3.25
N PRO A 128 -9.25 -15.25 3.02
CA PRO A 128 -9.56 -15.98 1.79
C PRO A 128 -9.53 -15.09 0.55
N THR A 129 -9.70 -13.77 0.70
CA THR A 129 -9.48 -12.82 -0.41
C THR A 129 -8.00 -12.68 -0.73
N VAL A 130 -7.11 -12.62 0.29
CA VAL A 130 -5.64 -12.65 0.09
C VAL A 130 -5.23 -13.95 -0.63
N ASP A 131 -5.76 -15.09 -0.20
CA ASP A 131 -5.52 -16.39 -0.83
C ASP A 131 -5.94 -16.38 -2.30
N GLY A 132 -7.12 -15.82 -2.59
CA GLY A 132 -7.61 -15.65 -3.96
C GLY A 132 -6.67 -14.81 -4.82
N LEU A 133 -6.14 -13.70 -4.28
CA LEU A 133 -5.17 -12.86 -5.00
C LEU A 133 -3.86 -13.58 -5.29
N ALA A 134 -3.37 -14.43 -4.38
CA ALA A 134 -2.16 -15.23 -4.60
C ALA A 134 -2.29 -16.15 -5.83
N THR A 135 -3.50 -16.62 -6.14
CA THR A 135 -3.73 -17.46 -7.34
C THR A 135 -3.63 -16.70 -8.67
N LEU A 136 -3.62 -15.37 -8.64
CA LEU A 136 -3.58 -14.51 -9.84
C LEU A 136 -2.17 -14.18 -10.31
N VAL A 137 -1.13 -14.66 -9.61
CA VAL A 137 0.27 -14.40 -9.95
C VAL A 137 0.63 -14.92 -11.35
N PHE A 138 1.38 -14.14 -12.11
CA PHE A 138 1.96 -14.58 -13.37
C PHE A 138 3.15 -15.53 -13.13
N SER A 139 3.55 -16.27 -14.17
CA SER A 139 4.76 -17.12 -14.10
C SER A 139 6.00 -16.34 -13.66
N SER A 140 6.10 -15.06 -14.04
CA SER A 140 7.18 -14.14 -13.67
C SER A 140 7.24 -13.73 -12.20
N GLY A 141 6.22 -14.06 -11.39
CA GLY A 141 6.07 -13.51 -10.03
C GLY A 141 5.41 -12.11 -10.00
N ASN A 142 5.04 -11.55 -11.15
CA ASN A 142 4.28 -10.30 -11.21
C ASN A 142 2.77 -10.52 -11.05
N PHE A 143 2.03 -9.44 -10.85
CA PHE A 143 0.58 -9.47 -10.69
C PHE A 143 -0.14 -8.66 -11.78
N PRO A 144 -1.33 -9.11 -12.21
CA PRO A 144 -2.17 -8.37 -13.13
C PRO A 144 -2.62 -7.03 -12.53
N SER A 145 -2.77 -6.01 -13.37
CA SER A 145 -3.25 -4.70 -12.91
C SER A 145 -4.72 -4.73 -12.46
N SER A 146 -5.51 -5.60 -13.09
CA SER A 146 -6.94 -5.77 -12.89
C SER A 146 -7.34 -7.19 -13.24
N LEU A 147 -8.46 -7.67 -12.69
CA LEU A 147 -8.97 -9.01 -12.96
C LEU A 147 -9.15 -9.25 -14.48
N GLY A 148 -8.75 -10.42 -14.95
CA GLY A 148 -8.81 -10.80 -16.37
C GLY A 148 -7.75 -10.16 -17.28
N ASN A 149 -6.93 -9.23 -16.78
CA ASN A 149 -5.82 -8.69 -17.57
C ASN A 149 -4.68 -9.69 -17.66
N VAL A 150 -4.40 -10.20 -18.86
CA VAL A 150 -3.33 -11.17 -19.13
C VAL A 150 -1.97 -10.54 -19.46
N ARG A 151 -1.88 -9.21 -19.48
CA ARG A 151 -0.65 -8.49 -19.86
C ARG A 151 0.27 -8.26 -18.66
N ASP A 152 1.29 -9.11 -18.55
CA ASP A 152 2.36 -8.98 -17.58
C ASP A 152 3.36 -7.86 -17.97
N ARG A 153 3.04 -6.62 -17.63
CA ARG A 153 3.86 -5.45 -18.02
C ARG A 153 4.21 -4.51 -16.87
N LEU A 154 3.26 -4.21 -15.99
CA LEU A 154 3.41 -3.16 -14.99
C LEU A 154 4.11 -3.74 -13.77
N VAL A 155 5.27 -3.17 -13.42
CA VAL A 155 6.04 -3.48 -12.20
C VAL A 155 6.16 -2.17 -11.45
N GLN A 156 5.05 -1.74 -10.84
CA GLN A 156 4.87 -0.43 -10.22
C GLN A 156 4.14 -0.62 -8.88
N TRP A 157 4.36 0.27 -7.90
CA TRP A 157 3.59 0.24 -6.65
C TRP A 157 2.07 0.28 -6.93
N CYS A 158 1.64 1.17 -7.82
CA CYS A 158 0.22 1.29 -8.14
C CYS A 158 -0.37 0.01 -8.79
N HIS A 159 0.42 -0.71 -9.60
CA HIS A 159 0.01 -1.91 -10.32
C HIS A 159 1.17 -2.89 -10.52
N GLY A 160 1.08 -4.08 -9.90
CA GLY A 160 2.01 -5.19 -10.09
C GLY A 160 2.72 -5.59 -8.80
N ALA A 161 3.81 -6.35 -8.96
CA ALA A 161 4.61 -6.94 -7.89
C ALA A 161 4.99 -5.97 -6.76
N PRO A 162 5.44 -4.73 -7.02
CA PRO A 162 5.87 -3.83 -5.95
C PRO A 162 4.75 -3.56 -4.93
N GLY A 163 3.51 -3.36 -5.38
CA GLY A 163 2.36 -3.21 -4.47
C GLY A 163 1.99 -4.53 -3.76
N SER A 164 2.10 -5.66 -4.47
CA SER A 164 1.79 -6.98 -3.92
C SER A 164 2.76 -7.43 -2.82
N VAL A 165 4.02 -6.99 -2.86
CA VAL A 165 5.01 -7.23 -1.79
C VAL A 165 4.46 -6.79 -0.43
N TYR A 166 3.84 -5.61 -0.36
CA TYR A 166 3.23 -5.10 0.88
C TYR A 166 2.07 -5.97 1.35
N LEU A 167 1.16 -6.33 0.43
CA LEU A 167 0.02 -7.19 0.73
C LEU A 167 0.47 -8.50 1.38
N PHE A 168 1.37 -9.23 0.72
CA PHE A 168 1.76 -10.56 1.16
C PHE A 168 2.70 -10.52 2.38
N GLY A 169 3.59 -9.54 2.46
CA GLY A 169 4.41 -9.36 3.66
C GLY A 169 3.56 -9.03 4.89
N LYS A 170 2.53 -8.18 4.75
CA LYS A 170 1.60 -7.90 5.85
C LYS A 170 0.72 -9.10 6.19
N ALA A 171 0.26 -9.85 5.20
CA ALA A 171 -0.48 -11.09 5.41
C ALA A 171 0.36 -12.12 6.19
N TYR A 172 1.65 -12.25 5.88
CA TYR A 172 2.55 -13.09 6.66
C TYR A 172 2.62 -12.66 8.13
N GLN A 173 2.76 -11.36 8.42
CA GLN A 173 2.80 -10.86 9.79
C GLN A 173 1.49 -11.08 10.56
N VAL A 174 0.34 -10.95 9.88
CA VAL A 174 -0.98 -11.08 10.52
C VAL A 174 -1.35 -12.54 10.74
N PHE A 175 -1.06 -13.42 9.78
CA PHE A 175 -1.54 -14.79 9.77
C PHE A 175 -0.47 -15.84 10.11
N GLY A 176 0.81 -15.48 10.12
CA GLY A 176 1.93 -16.39 10.39
C GLY A 176 2.17 -17.45 9.32
N ASN A 177 1.40 -17.47 8.22
CA ASN A 177 1.51 -18.48 7.18
C ASN A 177 2.68 -18.17 6.23
N LYS A 178 3.69 -19.05 6.22
CA LYS A 178 4.90 -18.92 5.39
C LYS A 178 4.62 -18.83 3.89
N SER A 179 3.49 -19.35 3.39
CA SER A 179 3.17 -19.23 1.96
C SER A 179 3.03 -17.78 1.51
N TYR A 180 2.53 -16.89 2.37
CA TYR A 180 2.49 -15.45 2.07
C TYR A 180 3.88 -14.84 2.00
N LEU A 181 4.79 -15.26 2.87
CA LEU A 181 6.17 -14.81 2.82
C LEU A 181 6.83 -15.23 1.50
N GLU A 182 6.66 -16.48 1.08
CA GLU A 182 7.19 -16.96 -0.19
C GLU A 182 6.61 -16.21 -1.40
N GLU A 183 5.33 -15.86 -1.37
CA GLU A 183 4.71 -15.04 -2.42
C GLU A 183 5.26 -13.60 -2.42
N ALA A 184 5.46 -13.01 -1.24
CA ALA A 184 6.10 -11.69 -1.11
C ALA A 184 7.53 -11.71 -1.66
N LYS A 185 8.31 -12.75 -1.36
CA LYS A 185 9.68 -12.95 -1.88
C LYS A 185 9.67 -13.12 -3.39
N ARG A 186 8.75 -13.91 -3.94
CA ARG A 186 8.59 -14.11 -5.39
C ARG A 186 8.25 -12.80 -6.10
N ALA A 187 7.36 -11.98 -5.54
CA ALA A 187 7.10 -10.64 -6.02
C ALA A 187 8.37 -9.76 -5.94
N GLY A 188 9.14 -9.87 -4.86
CA GLY A 188 10.44 -9.22 -4.68
C GLY A 188 11.47 -9.57 -5.75
N GLU A 189 11.59 -10.84 -6.15
CA GLU A 189 12.46 -11.24 -7.26
C GLU A 189 12.01 -10.59 -8.57
N CYS A 190 10.71 -10.51 -8.85
CA CYS A 190 10.20 -9.75 -10.00
C CYS A 190 10.57 -8.26 -9.91
N VAL A 191 10.51 -7.65 -8.71
CA VAL A 191 10.95 -6.26 -8.53
C VAL A 191 12.45 -6.13 -8.81
N TRP A 192 13.28 -7.04 -8.32
CA TRP A 192 14.71 -7.03 -8.59
C TRP A 192 15.02 -7.12 -10.09
N ASP A 193 14.40 -8.05 -10.81
CA ASP A 193 14.70 -8.31 -12.22
C ASP A 193 14.15 -7.21 -13.16
N ARG A 194 13.03 -6.57 -12.79
CA ARG A 194 12.24 -5.72 -13.71
C ARG A 194 11.88 -4.35 -13.16
N GLY A 195 12.30 -4.02 -11.93
CA GLY A 195 11.84 -2.84 -11.19
C GLY A 195 12.60 -1.55 -11.47
N ILE A 196 13.69 -1.58 -12.25
CA ILE A 196 14.33 -0.36 -12.76
C ILE A 196 13.53 0.18 -13.95
N LEU A 197 12.81 1.29 -13.77
CA LEU A 197 11.83 1.75 -14.75
C LEU A 197 12.35 2.89 -15.63
N LYS A 198 12.22 2.73 -16.95
CA LYS A 198 12.38 3.85 -17.92
C LYS A 198 11.33 4.95 -17.74
N LYS A 199 10.26 4.69 -17.00
CA LYS A 199 9.18 5.66 -16.74
C LYS A 199 9.65 6.82 -15.87
N GLY A 200 10.58 6.61 -14.94
CA GLY A 200 11.08 7.65 -14.05
C GLY A 200 11.49 7.12 -12.68
N TYR A 201 11.76 8.04 -11.76
CA TYR A 201 12.35 7.76 -10.45
C TYR A 201 11.37 7.90 -9.28
N GLY A 202 10.14 8.39 -9.51
CA GLY A 202 9.14 8.61 -8.46
C GLY A 202 8.69 7.33 -7.75
N ILE A 203 7.78 7.48 -6.79
CA ILE A 203 7.35 6.37 -5.90
C ILE A 203 6.08 5.64 -6.36
N CYS A 204 5.19 6.29 -7.10
CA CYS A 204 3.95 5.65 -7.57
C CYS A 204 4.23 4.55 -8.61
N HIS A 205 5.15 4.86 -9.53
CA HIS A 205 5.47 4.03 -10.70
C HIS A 205 6.86 4.36 -11.26
N GLY A 206 7.83 4.54 -10.37
CA GLY A 206 9.23 4.76 -10.69
C GLY A 206 10.14 3.87 -9.84
N THR A 207 11.45 3.95 -10.10
CA THR A 207 12.44 3.10 -9.45
C THR A 207 12.47 3.26 -7.92
N ALA A 208 12.32 4.46 -7.37
CA ALA A 208 12.36 4.65 -5.91
C ALA A 208 11.23 3.89 -5.19
N GLY A 209 10.00 3.93 -5.72
CA GLY A 209 8.87 3.21 -5.15
C GLY A 209 9.05 1.69 -5.19
N ASN A 210 9.68 1.20 -6.25
CA ASN A 210 10.04 -0.21 -6.35
C ASN A 210 11.14 -0.58 -5.34
N GLY A 211 12.11 0.32 -5.11
CA GLY A 211 13.14 0.16 -4.09
C GLY A 211 12.57 0.04 -2.67
N TYR A 212 11.54 0.81 -2.33
CA TYR A 212 10.81 0.66 -1.07
C TYR A 212 10.21 -0.74 -0.88
N SER A 213 9.81 -1.43 -1.95
CA SER A 213 9.25 -2.79 -1.84
C SER A 213 10.32 -3.78 -1.37
N LEU A 214 11.56 -3.64 -1.87
CA LEU A 214 12.69 -4.44 -1.43
C LEU A 214 13.10 -4.09 0.00
N LEU A 215 13.03 -2.81 0.37
CA LEU A 215 13.26 -2.37 1.75
C LEU A 215 12.24 -2.95 2.72
N TYR A 216 10.96 -2.98 2.33
CA TYR A 216 9.91 -3.62 3.10
C TYR A 216 10.17 -5.14 3.26
N LEU A 217 10.60 -5.84 2.20
CA LEU A 217 10.99 -7.26 2.33
C LEU A 217 12.16 -7.47 3.28
N TYR A 218 13.15 -6.58 3.26
CA TYR A 218 14.23 -6.60 4.25
C TYR A 218 13.67 -6.52 5.67
N GLN A 219 12.76 -5.58 5.93
CA GLN A 219 12.17 -5.44 7.27
C GLN A 219 11.32 -6.66 7.67
N VAL A 220 10.63 -7.32 6.72
CA VAL A 220 9.87 -8.56 6.99
C VAL A 220 10.77 -9.76 7.29
N THR A 221 11.91 -9.86 6.61
CA THR A 221 12.73 -11.09 6.59
C THR A 221 14.03 -11.00 7.39
N HIS A 222 14.52 -9.78 7.60
CA HIS A 222 15.88 -9.45 8.01
C HIS A 222 16.98 -10.07 7.12
N GLU A 223 16.66 -10.45 5.87
CA GLU A 223 17.64 -11.02 4.95
C GLU A 223 18.45 -9.88 4.29
N PRO A 224 19.78 -9.80 4.49
CA PRO A 224 20.60 -8.69 4.00
C PRO A 224 20.59 -8.51 2.47
N LYS A 225 20.22 -9.57 1.73
CA LYS A 225 20.01 -9.53 0.28
C LYS A 225 19.05 -8.39 -0.10
N TYR A 226 17.91 -8.28 0.57
CA TYR A 226 16.88 -7.30 0.19
C TYR A 226 17.32 -5.87 0.50
N LEU A 227 18.06 -5.65 1.58
CA LEU A 227 18.67 -4.36 1.89
C LEU A 227 19.70 -3.96 0.82
N TYR A 228 20.56 -4.90 0.42
CA TYR A 228 21.50 -4.68 -0.68
C TYR A 228 20.76 -4.29 -1.96
N GLN A 229 19.72 -5.02 -2.33
CA GLN A 229 18.93 -4.74 -3.54
C GLN A 229 18.25 -3.36 -3.47
N ALA A 230 17.68 -2.99 -2.32
CA ALA A 230 17.14 -1.64 -2.10
C ALA A 230 18.25 -0.58 -2.28
N ALA A 231 19.42 -0.75 -1.67
CA ALA A 231 20.53 0.17 -1.85
C ALA A 231 20.96 0.33 -3.32
N GLN A 232 20.95 -0.75 -4.12
CA GLN A 232 21.24 -0.67 -5.56
C GLN A 232 20.21 0.19 -6.31
N PHE A 233 18.93 0.11 -5.95
CA PHE A 233 17.89 0.99 -6.50
C PHE A 233 18.12 2.45 -6.08
N GLY A 234 18.59 2.70 -4.86
CA GLY A 234 19.04 4.01 -4.39
C GLY A 234 20.21 4.57 -5.20
N LEU A 235 21.26 3.78 -5.43
CA LEU A 235 22.41 4.18 -6.26
C LEU A 235 22.00 4.50 -7.71
N TRP A 236 21.04 3.75 -8.26
CA TRP A 236 20.46 4.10 -9.56
C TRP A 236 19.77 5.46 -9.54
N CYS A 237 19.01 5.75 -8.48
CA CYS A 237 18.31 7.02 -8.29
C CYS A 237 19.27 8.20 -8.08
N GLN A 238 20.41 8.01 -7.43
CA GLN A 238 21.43 9.07 -7.27
C GLN A 238 21.99 9.57 -8.61
N LYS A 239 21.96 8.72 -9.65
CA LYS A 239 22.27 9.11 -11.03
C LYS A 239 21.06 9.72 -11.75
N TYR A 240 20.29 10.54 -11.04
CA TYR A 240 19.07 11.14 -11.55
C TYR A 240 19.33 11.92 -12.85
N GLY A 241 18.45 11.73 -13.85
CA GLY A 241 18.53 12.43 -15.13
C GLY A 241 19.53 11.85 -16.14
N THR A 242 20.38 10.88 -15.77
CA THR A 242 21.40 10.34 -16.70
C THR A 242 20.92 9.16 -17.54
N HIS A 243 19.75 8.59 -17.23
CA HIS A 243 19.29 7.31 -17.82
C HIS A 243 18.28 7.46 -18.98
N GLY A 244 18.02 8.69 -19.44
CA GLY A 244 17.04 8.94 -20.50
C GLY A 244 15.58 8.63 -20.11
N CYS A 245 15.27 8.64 -18.81
CA CYS A 245 13.91 8.52 -18.31
C CYS A 245 13.07 9.74 -18.74
N ARG A 246 11.76 9.55 -18.83
CA ARG A 246 10.83 10.65 -19.07
C ARG A 246 10.77 11.58 -17.85
N THR A 247 10.52 12.87 -18.10
CA THR A 247 10.11 13.81 -17.06
C THR A 247 8.68 13.49 -16.64
N ALA A 248 8.43 13.43 -15.33
CA ALA A 248 7.09 13.21 -14.79
C ALA A 248 6.17 14.42 -15.03
N ASP A 249 4.85 14.20 -15.01
CA ASP A 249 3.86 15.27 -15.22
C ASP A 249 3.92 16.32 -14.11
N ARG A 250 4.18 15.89 -12.86
CA ARG A 250 4.52 16.76 -11.72
C ARG A 250 5.94 16.47 -11.22
N PRO A 251 6.99 17.06 -11.86
CA PRO A 251 8.39 16.67 -11.65
C PRO A 251 8.92 16.84 -10.22
N LEU A 252 8.28 17.66 -9.40
CA LEU A 252 8.68 17.95 -8.02
C LEU A 252 7.75 17.34 -6.97
N SER A 253 6.69 16.64 -7.40
CA SER A 253 5.70 16.06 -6.49
C SER A 253 6.24 14.86 -5.71
N LEU A 254 5.57 14.53 -4.61
CA LEU A 254 5.88 13.35 -3.80
C LEU A 254 5.70 12.06 -4.61
N PHE A 255 4.56 11.84 -5.26
CA PHE A 255 4.26 10.53 -5.86
C PHE A 255 4.92 10.28 -7.22
N GLU A 256 5.15 11.30 -8.03
CA GLU A 256 5.67 11.13 -9.40
C GLU A 256 7.10 11.65 -9.56
N GLY A 257 7.48 12.63 -8.74
CA GLY A 257 8.63 13.48 -8.97
C GLY A 257 9.79 13.28 -8.00
N LEU A 258 10.63 14.30 -7.97
CA LEU A 258 11.88 14.36 -7.23
C LEU A 258 11.67 14.21 -5.72
N ALA A 259 10.58 14.75 -5.16
CA ALA A 259 10.34 14.68 -3.72
C ALA A 259 10.20 13.24 -3.22
N GLY A 260 9.50 12.36 -3.95
CA GLY A 260 9.40 10.94 -3.59
C GLY A 260 10.71 10.19 -3.71
N MET A 261 11.49 10.50 -4.76
CA MET A 261 12.83 9.92 -4.90
C MET A 261 13.75 10.34 -3.75
N LEU A 262 13.75 11.62 -3.39
CA LEU A 262 14.54 12.12 -2.27
C LEU A 262 14.08 11.50 -0.94
N HIS A 263 12.77 11.38 -0.72
CA HIS A 263 12.23 10.72 0.46
C HIS A 263 12.76 9.28 0.58
N TYR A 264 12.75 8.51 -0.52
CA TYR A 264 13.34 7.17 -0.53
C TYR A 264 14.83 7.15 -0.19
N LEU A 265 15.60 8.09 -0.74
CA LEU A 265 17.04 8.16 -0.45
C LEU A 265 17.33 8.51 1.01
N ILE A 266 16.50 9.35 1.63
CA ILE A 266 16.62 9.68 3.05
C ILE A 266 16.23 8.46 3.91
N ASP A 267 15.14 7.78 3.58
CA ASP A 267 14.68 6.58 4.30
C ASP A 267 15.70 5.42 4.26
N LEU A 268 16.55 5.35 3.22
CA LEU A 268 17.63 4.36 3.16
C LEU A 268 18.70 4.53 4.25
N GLU A 269 18.80 5.71 4.88
CA GLU A 269 19.72 5.94 6.01
C GLU A 269 19.25 5.26 7.31
N ASP A 270 17.94 4.95 7.42
CA ASP A 270 17.37 4.20 8.54
C ASP A 270 16.43 3.07 8.03
N PRO A 271 17.01 1.99 7.48
CA PRO A 271 16.24 0.90 6.85
C PRO A 271 15.19 0.23 7.72
N GLU A 272 15.38 0.20 9.04
CA GLU A 272 14.45 -0.46 9.98
C GLU A 272 13.17 0.38 10.20
N ASN A 273 13.27 1.70 10.08
CA ASN A 273 12.17 2.63 10.29
C ASN A 273 11.64 3.28 8.99
N ALA A 274 12.18 2.89 7.84
CA ALA A 274 11.74 3.38 6.54
C ALA A 274 10.30 2.96 6.21
N HIS A 275 9.52 3.86 5.62
CA HIS A 275 8.13 3.59 5.24
C HIS A 275 7.79 4.19 3.89
N PHE A 276 7.10 3.41 3.04
CA PHE A 276 6.50 3.99 1.84
C PHE A 276 5.50 5.08 2.26
N PRO A 277 5.74 6.35 1.91
CA PRO A 277 4.97 7.46 2.45
C PRO A 277 3.53 7.44 1.94
N ALA A 278 2.59 7.84 2.79
CA ALA A 278 1.15 7.83 2.49
C ALA A 278 0.58 6.42 2.16
N PHE A 279 1.22 5.35 2.66
CA PHE A 279 0.73 3.98 2.49
C PHE A 279 1.03 3.07 3.68
N ALA A 280 2.32 2.92 4.06
CA ALA A 280 2.74 2.07 5.17
C ALA A 280 2.85 2.89 6.47
N LEU A 281 2.36 2.34 7.59
CA LEU A 281 2.32 3.01 8.90
C LEU A 281 3.15 2.31 9.97
N GLU A 282 3.34 0.99 9.92
CA GLU A 282 4.01 0.26 10.99
C GLU A 282 5.48 0.02 10.71
N SER A 283 6.31 0.20 11.74
CA SER A 283 7.66 -0.36 11.82
C SER A 283 7.62 -1.77 12.40
N PHE A 284 8.59 -2.58 12.00
CA PHE A 284 8.69 -3.97 12.42
C PHE A 284 9.22 -3.99 13.84
N VAL A 285 8.32 -3.98 14.83
CA VAL A 285 8.73 -4.27 16.21
C VAL A 285 9.05 -5.75 16.28
N SER A 286 10.34 -6.07 16.35
CA SER A 286 10.86 -7.44 16.47
C SER A 286 10.26 -8.11 17.72
N ASN A 287 9.21 -8.91 17.54
CA ASN A 287 8.74 -9.83 18.57
C ASN A 287 9.45 -11.20 18.48
N TYR A 288 10.65 -11.24 17.91
CA TYR A 288 11.56 -12.38 18.01
C TYR A 288 12.61 -12.06 19.09
N LYS A 289 12.28 -12.44 20.33
CA LYS A 289 13.26 -12.80 21.36
C LYS A 289 13.47 -14.31 21.33
#